data_AF-A0A3C0BEM5-F1
#
_entry.id   AF-A0A3C0BEM5-F1
#
_cell.length_a   1.000
_cell.length_b   1.000
_cell.length_c   1.000
_cell.angle_alpha   90.00
_cell.angle_beta   90.00
_cell.angle_gamma   90.00
#
_symmetry.space_group_name_H-M   'P 1'
#
loop_
_entity.id
_entity.type
_entity.pdbx_description
1 polymer ?
#
loop_
_entity_poly.entity_id
_entity_poly.type
_entity_poly.pdbx_seq_one_letter_code
_entity_poly.pdbx_strand_id
1 'polypeptide(L)'
;MMFPFKWEIKQKNESVFGKRHHLSNISPVDDSPWHRKVMNYNEQEKIELYNEKNFFYEFVHNSLYDTGQEPQPVLHHFERKEALNGQTDYEIGIKQASSELSYKLNIRSLTLDLYSSGVGILNIYLDNFQYSLFEEVKNINYYGSRIFPRYWRAGGDPDNDKDKELADRLSITGLNGDAKKYTEDFSTIDPSHPRETPRFLDELIKDLNPALEAMPVIDDSMFTLCWYFNDNLAQRIEDEDSYKKFVAGKDWYSYVHATEPGADCQISKTQAVSLEGHTYSKWQHCGTLY
;
A
#
# COMPACT_ATOMS: atom_id res chain seq x y z
N MET A 1 -1.16 1.82 -2.20
CA MET A 1 -0.43 1.31 -1.03
C MET A 1 -0.16 -0.17 -1.21
N MET A 2 0.96 -0.70 -0.73
CA MET A 2 1.35 -2.10 -0.90
C MET A 2 1.78 -2.69 0.43
N PHE A 3 1.18 -3.81 0.79
CA PHE A 3 1.48 -4.59 1.98
C PHE A 3 2.15 -5.90 1.57
N PRO A 4 3.50 -5.97 1.58
CA PRO A 4 4.18 -7.22 1.35
C PRO A 4 4.27 -8.04 2.63
N PHE A 5 4.06 -9.33 2.48
CA PHE A 5 4.08 -10.31 3.57
C PHE A 5 4.68 -11.63 3.08
N LYS A 6 5.13 -12.45 4.03
CA LYS A 6 5.41 -13.86 3.80
C LYS A 6 4.12 -14.63 4.03
N TRP A 7 3.79 -15.56 3.13
CA TRP A 7 2.60 -16.40 3.24
C TRP A 7 2.96 -17.87 3.46
N GLU A 8 2.20 -18.56 4.31
CA GLU A 8 2.28 -20.00 4.55
C GLU A 8 0.88 -20.62 4.69
N ILE A 9 0.75 -21.95 4.49
CA ILE A 9 -0.51 -22.68 4.72
C ILE A 9 -0.40 -23.50 6.02
N LYS A 10 -1.23 -23.18 7.01
CA LYS A 10 -1.21 -23.72 8.39
C LYS A 10 -1.25 -25.26 8.50
N GLN A 11 -1.78 -25.96 7.50
CA GLN A 11 -2.06 -27.40 7.58
C GLN A 11 -0.96 -28.35 7.09
N LYS A 12 0.24 -27.87 6.73
CA LYS A 12 1.35 -28.76 6.32
C LYS A 12 2.50 -28.75 7.32
N ASN A 13 2.23 -29.26 8.53
CA ASN A 13 3.27 -29.58 9.53
C ASN A 13 4.31 -30.60 9.03
N GLU A 14 4.10 -31.22 7.88
CA GLU A 14 5.06 -32.14 7.26
C GLU A 14 5.26 -31.77 5.79
N SER A 15 6.28 -30.94 5.52
CA SER A 15 7.06 -31.02 4.29
C SER A 15 8.22 -30.01 4.26
N VAL A 16 9.25 -30.34 3.48
CA VAL A 16 10.39 -29.48 3.10
C VAL A 16 9.90 -28.07 2.73
N PHE A 17 10.62 -27.02 3.13
CA PHE A 17 10.28 -25.59 2.93
C PHE A 17 9.60 -25.28 1.59
N GLY A 18 10.12 -25.80 0.46
CA GLY A 18 9.55 -25.57 -0.87
C GLY A 18 8.11 -26.05 -1.05
N LYS A 19 7.64 -27.03 -0.26
CA LYS A 19 6.27 -27.57 -0.35
C LYS A 19 5.21 -26.74 0.38
N ARG A 20 5.65 -25.82 1.25
CA ARG A 20 4.76 -24.93 2.03
C ARG A 20 4.28 -23.74 1.20
N HIS A 21 5.00 -23.40 0.13
CA HIS A 21 4.74 -22.24 -0.74
C HIS A 21 4.32 -22.61 -2.17
N HIS A 22 3.85 -23.84 -2.40
CA HIS A 22 3.33 -24.20 -3.73
C HIS A 22 1.98 -23.55 -3.99
N LEU A 23 1.93 -22.68 -5.00
CA LEU A 23 0.74 -21.98 -5.46
C LEU A 23 -0.41 -22.93 -5.85
N SER A 24 -0.11 -24.14 -6.30
CA SER A 24 -1.12 -25.16 -6.60
C SER A 24 -1.94 -25.61 -5.39
N ASN A 25 -1.46 -25.34 -4.17
CA ASN A 25 -2.20 -25.64 -2.94
C ASN A 25 -3.16 -24.50 -2.54
N ILE A 26 -3.09 -23.36 -3.23
CA ILE A 26 -3.94 -22.21 -2.95
C ILE A 26 -5.24 -22.41 -3.73
N SER A 27 -6.23 -22.95 -3.04
CA SER A 27 -7.60 -22.94 -3.50
C SER A 27 -8.35 -21.84 -2.77
N PRO A 28 -8.96 -20.88 -3.48
CA PRO A 28 -9.94 -19.98 -2.88
C PRO A 28 -11.04 -20.77 -2.19
N VAL A 29 -11.60 -20.24 -1.11
CA VAL A 29 -12.83 -20.80 -0.52
C VAL A 29 -13.99 -20.72 -1.49
N ASP A 30 -15.00 -21.58 -1.28
CA ASP A 30 -16.28 -21.49 -1.98
C ASP A 30 -16.84 -20.07 -1.83
N ASP A 31 -17.28 -19.47 -2.93
CA ASP A 31 -17.77 -18.10 -3.01
C ASP A 31 -16.78 -17.01 -2.56
N SER A 32 -15.46 -17.25 -2.63
CA SER A 32 -14.45 -16.24 -2.29
C SER A 32 -14.68 -14.92 -3.05
N PRO A 33 -14.55 -13.76 -2.37
CA PRO A 33 -14.64 -12.45 -3.00
C PRO A 33 -13.44 -12.18 -3.94
N TRP A 34 -12.38 -12.99 -3.83
CA TRP A 34 -11.23 -12.94 -4.72
C TRP A 34 -11.47 -13.78 -5.98
N HIS A 35 -11.23 -13.20 -7.15
CA HIS A 35 -11.12 -13.93 -8.41
C HIS A 35 -9.68 -13.94 -8.89
N ARG A 36 -9.19 -15.13 -9.27
CA ARG A 36 -7.91 -15.24 -9.95
C ARG A 36 -8.06 -14.68 -11.36
N LYS A 37 -7.37 -13.59 -11.67
CA LYS A 37 -7.38 -12.99 -13.01
C LYS A 37 -6.18 -13.50 -13.79
N VAL A 38 -6.46 -14.48 -14.65
CA VAL A 38 -5.52 -14.92 -15.70
C VAL A 38 -5.65 -14.02 -16.92
N MET A 39 -4.62 -13.96 -17.76
CA MET A 39 -4.54 -13.12 -18.96
C MET A 39 -5.63 -13.41 -20.03
N ASN A 40 -6.87 -13.01 -19.75
CA ASN A 40 -8.02 -13.03 -20.66
C ASN A 40 -8.47 -11.59 -20.92
N TYR A 41 -7.60 -10.83 -21.59
CA TYR A 41 -7.76 -9.39 -21.77
C TYR A 41 -8.69 -9.03 -22.93
N ASN A 42 -9.46 -7.96 -22.72
CA ASN A 42 -10.16 -7.26 -23.79
C ASN A 42 -9.17 -6.48 -24.69
N GLU A 43 -9.64 -5.92 -25.81
CA GLU A 43 -8.76 -5.23 -26.79
C GLU A 43 -8.01 -4.03 -26.20
N GLN A 44 -8.62 -3.28 -25.30
CA GLN A 44 -7.98 -2.15 -24.62
C GLN A 44 -6.86 -2.64 -23.69
N GLU A 45 -7.15 -3.65 -22.87
CA GLU A 45 -6.18 -4.28 -21.97
C GLU A 45 -5.01 -4.92 -22.75
N LYS A 46 -5.23 -5.42 -23.97
CA LYS A 46 -4.13 -5.92 -24.83
C LYS A 46 -3.19 -4.81 -25.28
N ILE A 47 -3.70 -3.61 -25.59
CA ILE A 47 -2.88 -2.45 -25.96
C ILE A 47 -2.06 -1.98 -24.77
N GLU A 48 -2.68 -1.91 -23.59
CA GLU A 48 -2.00 -1.55 -22.34
C GLU A 48 -0.90 -2.56 -22.00
N LEU A 49 -1.21 -3.85 -22.10
CA LEU A 49 -0.25 -4.92 -21.88
C LEU A 49 0.92 -4.87 -22.86
N TYR A 50 0.68 -4.51 -24.13
CA TYR A 50 1.76 -4.33 -25.11
C TYR A 50 2.75 -3.26 -24.65
N ASN A 51 2.25 -2.10 -24.19
CA ASN A 51 3.13 -1.03 -23.70
C ASN A 51 3.92 -1.47 -22.46
N GLU A 52 3.26 -2.15 -21.52
CA GLU A 52 3.88 -2.63 -20.29
C GLU A 52 4.96 -3.69 -20.57
N LYS A 53 4.68 -4.65 -21.46
CA LYS A 53 5.64 -5.68 -21.88
C LYS A 53 6.83 -5.14 -22.68
N ASN A 54 6.69 -3.99 -23.34
CA ASN A 54 7.81 -3.32 -23.99
C ASN A 54 8.66 -2.54 -22.98
N PHE A 55 8.06 -2.08 -21.88
CA PHE A 55 8.77 -1.38 -20.82
C PHE A 55 9.62 -2.35 -19.99
N PHE A 56 9.08 -3.52 -19.65
CA PHE A 56 9.79 -4.54 -18.88
C PHE A 56 10.44 -5.61 -19.77
N TYR A 57 11.67 -6.01 -19.44
CA TYR A 57 12.35 -7.10 -20.13
C TYR A 57 11.57 -8.42 -20.07
N GLU A 58 11.58 -9.18 -21.16
CA GLU A 58 10.78 -10.42 -21.31
C GLU A 58 11.00 -11.42 -20.17
N PHE A 59 12.24 -11.57 -19.68
CA PHE A 59 12.56 -12.55 -18.64
C PHE A 59 11.88 -12.27 -17.28
N VAL A 60 11.34 -11.06 -17.05
CA VAL A 60 10.59 -10.73 -15.82
C VAL A 60 9.08 -10.92 -15.96
N HIS A 61 8.56 -11.15 -17.18
CA HIS A 61 7.12 -11.18 -17.44
C HIS A 61 6.38 -12.22 -16.60
N ASN A 62 6.97 -13.40 -16.38
CA ASN A 62 6.35 -14.45 -15.54
C ASN A 62 6.22 -14.07 -14.06
N SER A 63 7.01 -13.08 -13.59
CA SER A 63 6.91 -12.53 -12.23
C SER A 63 5.93 -11.35 -12.14
N LEU A 64 5.48 -10.82 -13.28
CA LEU A 64 4.54 -9.70 -13.36
C LEU A 64 3.13 -10.14 -13.74
N TYR A 65 3.01 -11.25 -14.47
CA TYR A 65 1.78 -11.65 -15.13
C TYR A 65 1.38 -13.10 -14.85
N ASP A 66 0.14 -13.30 -14.42
CA ASP A 66 -0.45 -14.64 -14.30
C ASP A 66 -1.07 -15.08 -15.63
N THR A 67 -0.30 -15.86 -16.40
CA THR A 67 -0.74 -16.36 -17.71
C THR A 67 -1.76 -17.50 -17.61
N GLY A 68 -1.84 -18.18 -16.46
CA GLY A 68 -2.66 -19.37 -16.26
C GLY A 68 -2.28 -20.59 -17.10
N GLN A 69 -1.27 -20.50 -17.97
CA GLN A 69 -0.85 -21.58 -18.89
C GLN A 69 0.30 -22.42 -18.33
N GLU A 70 1.01 -21.92 -17.32
CA GLU A 70 2.20 -22.57 -16.79
C GLU A 70 1.85 -23.72 -15.83
N PRO A 71 2.45 -24.92 -15.98
CA PRO A 71 2.26 -26.02 -15.02
C PRO A 71 2.76 -25.68 -13.61
N GLN A 72 3.76 -24.80 -13.53
CA GLN A 72 4.32 -24.27 -12.28
C GLN A 72 4.36 -22.74 -12.37
N PRO A 73 3.25 -22.06 -12.04
CA PRO A 73 3.22 -20.60 -12.11
C PRO A 73 4.19 -20.00 -11.09
N VAL A 74 4.78 -18.86 -11.44
CA VAL A 74 5.60 -18.04 -10.53
C VAL A 74 4.71 -17.15 -9.66
N LEU A 75 3.57 -16.70 -10.21
CA LEU A 75 2.63 -15.77 -9.61
C LEU A 75 1.20 -16.30 -9.78
N HIS A 76 0.39 -16.21 -8.71
CA HIS A 76 -1.05 -16.16 -8.81
C HIS A 76 -1.52 -14.73 -8.52
N HIS A 77 -2.23 -14.14 -9.48
CA HIS A 77 -2.79 -12.79 -9.36
C HIS A 77 -4.29 -12.86 -9.08
N PHE A 78 -4.70 -12.26 -7.96
CA PHE A 78 -6.10 -12.16 -7.57
C PHE A 78 -6.55 -10.70 -7.53
N GLU A 79 -7.77 -10.45 -7.97
CA GLU A 79 -8.45 -9.17 -7.83
C GLU A 79 -9.70 -9.37 -6.96
N ARG A 80 -10.09 -8.36 -6.19
CA ARG A 80 -11.30 -8.44 -5.36
C ARG A 80 -12.51 -7.91 -6.14
N LYS A 81 -13.57 -8.72 -6.23
CA LYS A 81 -14.78 -8.42 -7.03
C LYS A 81 -15.49 -7.14 -6.61
N GLU A 82 -15.64 -6.90 -5.30
CA GLU A 82 -16.35 -5.74 -4.79
C GLU A 82 -15.68 -4.41 -5.18
N ALA A 83 -14.35 -4.40 -5.23
CA ALA A 83 -13.58 -3.21 -5.60
C ALA A 83 -13.83 -2.79 -7.06
N LEU A 84 -14.08 -3.76 -7.94
CA LEU A 84 -14.36 -3.49 -9.36
C LEU A 84 -15.69 -2.75 -9.59
N ASN A 85 -16.61 -2.78 -8.62
CA ASN A 85 -17.89 -2.10 -8.72
C ASN A 85 -17.82 -0.61 -8.34
N GLY A 86 -16.66 -0.14 -7.86
CA GLY A 86 -16.41 1.27 -7.54
C GLY A 86 -17.14 1.81 -6.30
N GLN A 87 -17.77 0.95 -5.49
CA GLN A 87 -18.52 1.32 -4.28
C GLN A 87 -17.76 0.99 -2.98
N THR A 88 -16.44 0.84 -3.08
CA THR A 88 -15.56 0.53 -1.96
C THR A 88 -14.68 1.71 -1.63
N ASP A 89 -14.54 2.03 -0.35
CA ASP A 89 -13.77 3.17 0.10
C ASP A 89 -12.77 2.78 1.19
N TYR A 90 -11.62 3.46 1.18
CA TYR A 90 -10.61 3.42 2.23
C TYR A 90 -10.75 4.67 3.09
N GLU A 91 -11.02 4.47 4.38
CA GLU A 91 -11.25 5.54 5.35
C GLU A 91 -10.13 5.61 6.37
N ILE A 92 -9.60 6.82 6.58
CA ILE A 92 -8.55 7.14 7.54
C ILE A 92 -9.16 8.12 8.55
N GLY A 93 -9.33 7.68 9.80
CA GLY A 93 -9.83 8.53 10.89
C GLY A 93 -8.69 9.00 11.79
N ILE A 94 -8.65 10.32 12.06
CA ILE A 94 -7.66 10.97 12.91
C ILE A 94 -8.40 11.88 13.89
N LYS A 95 -8.33 11.60 15.19
CA LYS A 95 -8.88 12.46 16.23
C LYS A 95 -7.88 13.56 16.54
N GLN A 96 -8.28 14.80 16.31
CA GLN A 96 -7.61 15.97 16.86
C GLN A 96 -8.39 16.44 18.09
N ALA A 97 -7.71 17.09 19.05
CA ALA A 97 -8.23 17.45 20.37
C ALA A 97 -9.61 18.15 20.40
N SER A 98 -10.07 18.73 19.28
CA SER A 98 -11.37 19.38 19.13
C SER A 98 -12.19 18.95 17.90
N SER A 99 -11.70 18.04 17.06
CA SER A 99 -12.38 17.63 15.82
C SER A 99 -11.89 16.27 15.31
N GLU A 100 -12.79 15.48 14.73
CA GLU A 100 -12.45 14.27 13.98
C GLU A 100 -12.17 14.65 12.52
N LEU A 101 -10.92 14.47 12.11
CA LEU A 101 -10.50 14.60 10.71
C LEU A 101 -10.62 13.22 10.07
N SER A 102 -11.32 13.11 8.94
CA SER A 102 -11.42 11.86 8.21
C SER A 102 -11.16 12.06 6.73
N TYR A 103 -10.35 11.15 6.17
CA TYR A 103 -10.10 11.07 4.74
C TYR A 103 -10.78 9.84 4.18
N LYS A 104 -11.52 10.02 3.08
CA LYS A 104 -12.24 8.96 2.39
C LYS A 104 -11.82 8.88 0.93
N LEU A 105 -11.20 7.77 0.56
CA LEU A 105 -10.60 7.56 -0.76
C LEU A 105 -11.32 6.42 -1.46
N ASN A 106 -11.59 6.60 -2.75
CA ASN A 106 -12.19 5.52 -3.53
C ASN A 106 -11.15 4.42 -3.75
N ILE A 107 -11.53 3.17 -3.50
CA ILE A 107 -10.70 2.02 -3.83
C ILE A 107 -11.01 1.64 -5.27
N ARG A 108 -10.07 1.94 -6.17
CA ARG A 108 -10.15 1.59 -7.58
C ARG A 108 -9.97 0.09 -7.80
N SER A 109 -9.07 -0.52 -7.03
CA SER A 109 -8.77 -1.95 -7.10
C SER A 109 -8.11 -2.43 -5.81
N LEU A 110 -8.41 -3.68 -5.45
CA LEU A 110 -7.68 -4.46 -4.45
C LEU A 110 -7.13 -5.69 -5.16
N THR A 111 -5.81 -5.86 -5.10
CA THR A 111 -5.16 -7.03 -5.70
C THR A 111 -4.34 -7.78 -4.68
N LEU A 112 -4.27 -9.10 -4.83
CA LEU A 112 -3.46 -9.96 -4.01
C LEU A 112 -2.60 -10.83 -4.93
N ASP A 113 -1.29 -10.61 -4.85
CA ASP A 113 -0.28 -11.33 -5.62
C ASP A 113 0.42 -12.33 -4.72
N LEU A 114 0.38 -13.61 -5.08
CA LEU A 114 1.06 -14.68 -4.33
C LEU A 114 2.12 -15.31 -5.21
N TYR A 115 3.38 -15.24 -4.76
CA TYR A 115 4.54 -15.76 -5.45
C TYR A 115 4.91 -17.15 -4.93
N SER A 116 5.40 -18.01 -5.82
CA SER A 116 5.91 -19.35 -5.49
C SER A 116 7.11 -19.35 -4.54
N SER A 117 7.76 -18.19 -4.36
CA SER A 117 8.81 -17.96 -3.36
C SER A 117 8.29 -17.88 -1.92
N GLY A 118 6.97 -17.80 -1.71
CA GLY A 118 6.37 -17.56 -0.40
C GLY A 118 6.19 -16.08 -0.06
N VAL A 119 6.44 -15.17 -1.01
CA VAL A 119 6.14 -13.74 -0.90
C VAL A 119 4.73 -13.47 -1.38
N GLY A 120 3.99 -12.64 -0.64
CA GLY A 120 2.67 -12.14 -0.98
C GLY A 120 2.68 -10.62 -1.00
N ILE A 121 1.90 -10.00 -1.87
CA ILE A 121 1.73 -8.55 -1.93
C ILE A 121 0.24 -8.26 -2.03
N LEU A 122 -0.31 -7.59 -1.02
CA LEU A 122 -1.66 -7.04 -1.05
C LEU A 122 -1.57 -5.57 -1.46
N ASN A 123 -2.12 -5.23 -2.62
CA ASN A 123 -2.13 -3.87 -3.15
C ASN A 123 -3.50 -3.23 -2.98
N ILE A 124 -3.49 -1.99 -2.52
CA ILE A 124 -4.66 -1.12 -2.40
C ILE A 124 -4.45 0.07 -3.32
N TYR A 125 -5.18 0.11 -4.44
CA TYR A 125 -5.17 1.21 -5.38
C TYR A 125 -6.25 2.22 -4.99
N LEU A 126 -5.81 3.44 -4.68
CA LEU A 126 -6.66 4.50 -4.14
C LEU A 126 -6.70 5.67 -5.11
N ASP A 127 -7.91 6.16 -5.39
CA ASP A 127 -8.13 7.39 -6.12
C ASP A 127 -8.56 8.50 -5.15
N ASN A 128 -7.89 9.65 -5.26
CA ASN A 128 -8.18 10.85 -4.48
C ASN A 128 -8.68 11.96 -5.41
N PHE A 129 -9.99 12.21 -5.38
CA PHE A 129 -10.62 13.32 -6.12
C PHE A 129 -11.18 14.42 -5.20
N GLN A 130 -11.06 14.26 -3.87
CA GLN A 130 -11.69 15.14 -2.89
C GLN A 130 -10.69 16.06 -2.19
N TYR A 131 -9.46 15.59 -1.98
CA TYR A 131 -8.45 16.28 -1.17
C TYR A 131 -7.30 16.75 -2.06
N SER A 132 -7.27 18.04 -2.37
CA SER A 132 -6.33 18.63 -3.32
C SER A 132 -5.24 19.47 -2.67
N LEU A 133 -5.29 19.67 -1.35
CA LEU A 133 -4.23 20.37 -0.64
C LEU A 133 -3.04 19.43 -0.42
N PHE A 134 -1.84 19.95 -0.60
CA PHE A 134 -0.61 19.18 -0.43
C PHE A 134 -0.48 18.55 0.96
N GLU A 135 -0.92 19.26 2.00
CA GLU A 135 -0.95 18.76 3.38
C GLU A 135 -1.90 17.58 3.55
N GLU A 136 -3.07 17.61 2.93
CA GLU A 136 -4.04 16.52 3.01
C GLU A 136 -3.49 15.26 2.34
N VAL A 137 -2.83 15.40 1.18
CA VAL A 137 -2.19 14.29 0.48
C VAL A 137 -1.05 13.69 1.31
N LYS A 138 -0.25 14.53 1.98
CA LYS A 138 0.76 14.05 2.94
C LYS A 138 0.12 13.29 4.10
N ASN A 139 -0.95 13.81 4.69
CA ASN A 139 -1.67 13.13 5.78
C ASN A 139 -2.22 11.78 5.33
N ILE A 140 -2.85 11.74 4.15
CA ILE A 140 -3.35 10.50 3.54
C ILE A 140 -2.22 9.48 3.39
N ASN A 141 -1.10 9.88 2.79
CA ASN A 141 0.03 8.98 2.56
C ASN A 141 0.66 8.50 3.87
N TYR A 142 0.83 9.40 4.84
CA TYR A 142 1.47 9.11 6.13
C TYR A 142 0.59 8.21 7.02
N TYR A 143 -0.63 8.65 7.33
CA TYR A 143 -1.52 7.95 8.25
C TYR A 143 -2.14 6.70 7.61
N GLY A 144 -2.44 6.74 6.31
CA GLY A 144 -3.03 5.60 5.60
C GLY A 144 -2.06 4.44 5.38
N SER A 145 -0.75 4.69 5.36
CA SER A 145 0.22 3.61 5.19
C SER A 145 0.68 2.98 6.50
N ARG A 146 0.55 3.69 7.62
CA ARG A 146 1.08 3.24 8.92
C ARG A 146 0.16 2.23 9.57
N ILE A 147 0.71 1.06 9.83
CA ILE A 147 -0.03 -0.08 10.36
C ILE A 147 0.58 -0.66 11.64
N PHE A 148 1.78 -0.22 12.03
CA PHE A 148 2.39 -0.50 13.33
C PHE A 148 2.97 0.76 13.97
N PRO A 149 2.98 0.85 15.32
CA PRO A 149 3.72 1.89 16.01
C PRO A 149 5.24 1.67 15.85
N ARG A 150 6.01 2.73 15.57
CA ARG A 150 7.48 2.64 15.39
C ARG A 150 8.22 2.24 16.65
N TYR A 151 7.77 2.75 17.78
CA TYR A 151 8.43 2.52 19.06
C TYR A 151 7.39 2.44 20.17
N TRP A 152 7.74 1.67 21.20
CA TRP A 152 7.02 1.65 22.46
C TRP A 152 7.93 2.22 23.53
N ARG A 153 7.51 3.27 24.24
CA ARG A 153 8.32 3.76 25.36
C ARG A 153 8.05 2.93 26.60
N ALA A 154 9.12 2.42 27.21
CA ALA A 154 9.01 1.74 28.50
C ALA A 154 8.48 2.72 29.56
N GLY A 155 7.31 2.41 30.13
CA GLY A 155 6.64 3.28 31.11
C GLY A 155 5.92 4.50 30.52
N GLY A 156 5.86 4.61 29.18
CA GLY A 156 4.98 5.54 28.48
C GLY A 156 3.53 5.07 28.55
N ASP A 157 2.60 6.02 28.50
CA ASP A 157 1.19 5.71 28.30
C ASP A 157 1.01 5.24 26.84
N PRO A 158 0.59 3.97 26.61
CA PRO A 158 0.38 3.42 25.28
C PRO A 158 -0.48 4.30 24.39
N ASP A 159 -1.44 5.00 24.98
CA ASP A 159 -2.34 5.88 24.24
C ASP A 159 -1.56 7.12 23.77
N ASN A 160 -0.84 7.82 24.65
CA ASN A 160 -0.05 9.02 24.29
C ASN A 160 1.09 8.79 23.27
N ASP A 161 1.71 7.60 23.22
CA ASP A 161 2.77 7.30 22.25
C ASP A 161 2.23 6.71 20.92
N LYS A 162 1.05 6.06 20.93
CA LYS A 162 0.32 5.67 19.71
C LYS A 162 -0.31 6.88 19.00
N ASP A 163 -0.85 7.82 19.77
CA ASP A 163 -1.69 8.94 19.33
C ASP A 163 -1.05 9.90 18.31
N LYS A 164 0.28 9.88 18.14
CA LYS A 164 0.97 10.82 17.23
C LYS A 164 1.31 10.25 15.86
N GLU A 165 1.43 8.93 15.74
CA GLU A 165 1.95 8.33 14.51
C GLU A 165 0.92 7.49 13.76
N LEU A 166 -0.02 6.87 14.46
CA LEU A 166 -1.06 6.05 13.84
C LEU A 166 -2.31 6.89 13.59
N ALA A 167 -3.09 6.47 12.60
CA ALA A 167 -4.48 6.86 12.54
C ALA A 167 -5.22 6.25 13.74
N ASP A 168 -6.28 6.90 14.22
CA ASP A 168 -7.19 6.32 15.20
C ASP A 168 -7.96 5.13 14.62
N ARG A 169 -8.20 5.16 13.30
CA ARG A 169 -8.92 4.12 12.59
C ARG A 169 -8.49 4.04 11.14
N LEU A 170 -8.24 2.82 10.66
CA LEU A 170 -8.19 2.50 9.24
C LEU A 170 -9.33 1.54 8.93
N SER A 171 -10.11 1.80 7.87
CA SER A 171 -11.16 0.85 7.49
C SER A 171 -11.42 0.81 5.99
N ILE A 172 -11.83 -0.36 5.51
CA ILE A 172 -12.38 -0.54 4.17
C ILE A 172 -13.89 -0.74 4.27
N THR A 173 -14.65 0.12 3.61
CA THR A 173 -16.11 0.04 3.52
C THR A 173 -16.54 -0.42 2.13
N GLY A 174 -17.79 -0.92 2.02
CA GLY A 174 -18.34 -1.44 0.75
C GLY A 174 -17.97 -2.88 0.42
N LEU A 175 -17.26 -3.58 1.30
CA LEU A 175 -17.01 -5.03 1.17
C LEU A 175 -18.20 -5.83 1.72
N ASN A 176 -18.39 -7.05 1.19
CA ASN A 176 -19.40 -7.96 1.70
C ASN A 176 -19.05 -8.47 3.10
N GLY A 177 -20.07 -8.69 3.95
CA GLY A 177 -19.91 -9.23 5.29
C GLY A 177 -19.94 -8.16 6.39
N ASP A 178 -19.34 -8.48 7.54
CA ASP A 178 -19.29 -7.57 8.70
C ASP A 178 -18.19 -6.52 8.51
N ALA A 179 -18.58 -5.25 8.41
CA ALA A 179 -17.66 -4.12 8.24
C ALA A 179 -16.59 -4.02 9.36
N LYS A 180 -16.87 -4.55 10.55
CA LYS A 180 -15.90 -4.55 11.66
C LYS A 180 -14.67 -5.40 11.39
N LYS A 181 -14.77 -6.40 10.50
CA LYS A 181 -13.64 -7.24 10.08
C LYS A 181 -12.58 -6.42 9.37
N TYR A 182 -13.01 -5.47 8.56
CA TYR A 182 -12.16 -4.63 7.73
C TYR A 182 -11.86 -3.28 8.39
N THR A 183 -11.87 -3.25 9.72
CA THR A 183 -11.56 -2.06 10.53
C THR A 183 -10.45 -2.38 11.52
N GLU A 184 -9.45 -1.50 11.57
CA GLU A 184 -8.36 -1.51 12.53
C GLU A 184 -8.41 -0.23 13.37
N ASP A 185 -8.34 -0.42 14.69
CA ASP A 185 -8.31 0.65 15.70
C ASP A 185 -7.07 0.56 16.59
N PHE A 186 -6.18 -0.39 16.30
CA PHE A 186 -4.89 -0.62 16.96
C PHE A 186 -4.99 -0.86 18.48
N SER A 187 -6.18 -1.14 18.98
CA SER A 187 -6.45 -1.43 20.39
C SER A 187 -5.92 -2.81 20.80
N THR A 188 -5.79 -3.74 19.84
CA THR A 188 -5.35 -5.11 20.06
C THR A 188 -3.85 -5.33 19.87
N ILE A 189 -3.07 -4.28 19.57
CA ILE A 189 -1.61 -4.41 19.44
C ILE A 189 -0.98 -4.83 20.77
N ASP A 190 -0.30 -5.97 20.76
CA ASP A 190 0.46 -6.50 21.89
C ASP A 190 1.97 -6.33 21.66
N PRO A 191 2.68 -5.54 22.50
CA PRO A 191 4.13 -5.38 22.40
C PRO A 191 4.93 -6.69 22.54
N SER A 192 4.36 -7.74 23.14
CA SER A 192 4.99 -9.05 23.27
C SER A 192 4.90 -9.90 22.00
N HIS A 193 4.02 -9.54 21.07
CA HIS A 193 3.85 -10.16 19.77
C HIS A 193 4.10 -9.12 18.66
N PRO A 194 5.35 -8.63 18.51
CA PRO A 194 5.64 -7.62 17.52
C PRO A 194 5.36 -8.17 16.11
N ARG A 195 4.64 -7.38 15.31
CA ARG A 195 4.33 -7.64 13.88
C ARG A 195 3.25 -8.68 13.60
N GLU A 196 2.25 -8.82 14.47
CA GLU A 196 1.00 -9.46 14.06
C GLU A 196 0.35 -8.67 12.92
N THR A 197 -0.11 -9.36 11.87
CA THR A 197 -0.77 -8.67 10.74
C THR A 197 -2.02 -7.92 11.25
N PRO A 198 -2.20 -6.63 10.89
CA PRO A 198 -3.37 -5.86 11.26
C PRO A 198 -4.66 -6.57 10.83
N ARG A 199 -5.71 -6.46 11.65
CA ARG A 199 -6.93 -7.25 11.51
C ARG A 199 -7.53 -7.14 10.12
N PHE A 200 -7.66 -5.92 9.61
CA PHE A 200 -8.29 -5.69 8.31
C PHE A 200 -7.50 -6.32 7.15
N LEU A 201 -6.17 -6.30 7.19
CA LEU A 201 -5.32 -6.93 6.17
C LEU A 201 -5.37 -8.46 6.27
N ASP A 202 -5.36 -8.98 7.50
CA ASP A 202 -5.45 -10.41 7.76
C ASP A 202 -6.81 -10.99 7.30
N GLU A 203 -7.92 -10.31 7.57
CA GLU A 203 -9.25 -10.70 7.08
C GLU A 203 -9.31 -10.67 5.55
N LEU A 204 -8.75 -9.64 4.89
CA LEU A 204 -8.68 -9.59 3.42
C LEU A 204 -7.94 -10.82 2.84
N ILE A 205 -6.84 -11.26 3.47
CA ILE A 205 -6.05 -12.41 3.02
C ILE A 205 -6.80 -13.72 3.31
N LYS A 206 -7.43 -13.83 4.48
CA LYS A 206 -8.20 -15.03 4.88
C LYS A 206 -9.48 -15.22 4.09
N ASP A 207 -10.05 -14.14 3.54
CA ASP A 207 -11.15 -14.23 2.57
C ASP A 207 -10.78 -15.00 1.30
N LEU A 208 -9.48 -15.05 0.94
CA LEU A 208 -9.02 -15.93 -0.13
C LEU A 208 -9.00 -17.38 0.38
N ASN A 209 -8.24 -17.63 1.45
CA ASN A 209 -8.14 -18.95 2.05
C ASN A 209 -7.85 -18.82 3.55
N PRO A 210 -8.74 -19.28 4.45
CA PRO A 210 -8.58 -19.15 5.90
C PRO A 210 -7.35 -19.86 6.48
N ALA A 211 -6.74 -20.79 5.74
CA ALA A 211 -5.51 -21.46 6.13
C ALA A 211 -4.25 -20.69 5.74
N LEU A 212 -4.36 -19.59 4.98
CA LEU A 212 -3.24 -18.68 4.70
C LEU A 212 -2.90 -17.89 5.95
N GLU A 213 -1.64 -17.97 6.35
CA GLU A 213 -1.05 -17.16 7.40
C GLU A 213 -0.16 -16.10 6.75
N ALA A 214 -0.42 -14.84 7.10
CA ALA A 214 0.35 -13.70 6.62
C ALA A 214 1.27 -13.19 7.73
N MET A 215 2.55 -13.07 7.42
CA MET A 215 3.55 -12.45 8.29
C MET A 215 4.14 -11.22 7.59
N PRO A 216 3.97 -10.00 8.13
CA PRO A 216 4.47 -8.78 7.49
C PRO A 216 5.99 -8.86 7.25
N VAL A 217 6.46 -8.38 6.09
CA VAL A 217 7.91 -8.23 5.78
C VAL A 217 8.31 -6.75 5.64
N ILE A 218 7.64 -5.91 6.42
CA ILE A 218 7.84 -4.46 6.53
C ILE A 218 8.05 -4.09 8.00
N ASP A 219 8.48 -2.85 8.25
CA ASP A 219 8.72 -2.37 9.61
C ASP A 219 7.43 -1.84 10.24
N ASP A 220 7.03 -0.62 9.89
CA ASP A 220 5.88 0.09 10.48
C ASP A 220 4.80 0.50 9.47
N SER A 221 5.20 0.68 8.20
CA SER A 221 4.38 1.26 7.15
C SER A 221 4.33 0.40 5.90
N MET A 222 3.14 0.31 5.29
CA MET A 222 2.97 -0.13 3.91
C MET A 222 3.74 0.77 2.94
N PHE A 223 4.16 0.22 1.80
CA PHE A 223 4.78 1.04 0.76
C PHE A 223 3.75 1.93 0.09
N THR A 224 4.04 3.22 -0.02
CA THR A 224 3.18 4.21 -0.67
C THR A 224 3.81 4.68 -1.97
N LEU A 225 3.13 4.40 -3.07
CA LEU A 225 3.39 5.00 -4.37
C LEU A 225 2.26 6.00 -4.63
N CYS A 226 2.60 7.29 -4.68
CA CYS A 226 1.63 8.35 -4.85
C CYS A 226 1.94 9.11 -6.15
N TRP A 227 0.98 9.07 -7.08
CA TRP A 227 1.00 9.95 -8.25
C TRP A 227 0.08 11.13 -7.98
N TYR A 228 0.67 12.31 -7.83
CA TYR A 228 -0.05 13.51 -7.45
C TYR A 228 -0.20 14.48 -8.63
N PHE A 229 -1.37 14.45 -9.26
CA PHE A 229 -1.75 15.41 -10.29
C PHE A 229 -2.28 16.69 -9.66
N ASN A 230 -1.52 17.78 -9.77
CA ASN A 230 -1.94 19.08 -9.27
C ASN A 230 -1.41 20.19 -10.17
N ASP A 231 -2.30 20.81 -10.95
CA ASP A 231 -1.94 21.84 -11.93
C ASP A 231 -1.28 23.07 -11.28
N ASN A 232 -1.74 23.46 -10.09
CA ASN A 232 -1.16 24.60 -9.37
C ASN A 232 0.28 24.31 -8.92
N LEU A 233 0.54 23.08 -8.47
CA LEU A 233 1.89 22.65 -8.12
C LEU A 233 2.76 22.55 -9.36
N ALA A 234 2.25 21.95 -10.44
CA ALA A 234 2.94 21.80 -11.72
C ALA A 234 3.42 23.15 -12.25
N GLN A 235 2.53 24.15 -12.32
CA GLN A 235 2.88 25.51 -12.73
C GLN A 235 3.94 26.15 -11.81
N ARG A 236 3.87 25.90 -10.50
CA ARG A 236 4.83 26.42 -9.54
C ARG A 236 6.23 25.83 -9.72
N ILE A 237 6.35 24.59 -10.17
CA ILE A 237 7.65 23.93 -10.33
C ILE A 237 8.25 24.08 -11.74
N GLU A 238 7.53 24.65 -12.71
CA GLU A 238 8.08 24.97 -14.04
C GLU A 238 9.17 26.05 -13.98
N ASP A 239 8.97 27.02 -13.09
CA ASP A 239 9.90 28.12 -12.81
C ASP A 239 11.10 27.63 -11.98
N GLU A 240 12.32 27.98 -12.40
CA GLU A 240 13.55 27.45 -11.81
C GLU A 240 13.77 27.90 -10.36
N ASP A 241 13.45 29.16 -10.04
CA ASP A 241 13.61 29.70 -8.69
C ASP A 241 12.58 29.11 -7.72
N SER A 242 11.35 28.93 -8.19
CA SER A 242 10.28 28.31 -7.42
C SER A 242 10.53 26.81 -7.22
N TYR A 243 11.03 26.11 -8.25
CA TYR A 243 11.48 24.72 -8.17
C TYR A 243 12.54 24.53 -7.10
N LYS A 244 13.64 25.31 -7.13
CA LYS A 244 14.74 25.21 -6.15
C LYS A 244 14.25 25.37 -4.72
N LYS A 245 13.34 26.31 -4.48
CA LYS A 245 12.73 26.52 -3.15
C LYS A 245 11.84 25.34 -2.75
N PHE A 246 11.08 24.79 -3.69
CA PHE A 246 10.19 23.66 -3.44
C PHE A 246 10.97 22.39 -3.08
N VAL A 247 11.94 21.99 -3.90
CA VAL A 247 12.70 20.74 -3.69
C VAL A 247 13.65 20.80 -2.49
N ALA A 248 14.08 21.99 -2.08
CA ALA A 248 14.81 22.18 -0.83
C ALA A 248 13.88 22.33 0.38
N GLY A 249 12.57 22.36 0.17
CA GLY A 249 11.56 22.59 1.20
C GLY A 249 11.22 21.35 2.02
N LYS A 250 10.77 21.59 3.26
CA LYS A 250 10.30 20.55 4.19
C LYS A 250 9.09 19.78 3.65
N ASP A 251 8.26 20.45 2.87
CA ASP A 251 7.09 19.87 2.23
C ASP A 251 7.47 18.78 1.24
N TRP A 252 8.43 19.04 0.35
CA TRP A 252 8.90 18.01 -0.58
C TRP A 252 9.61 16.87 0.15
N TYR A 253 10.44 17.19 1.15
CA TYR A 253 11.10 16.18 1.97
C TYR A 253 10.11 15.22 2.63
N SER A 254 9.09 15.77 3.30
CA SER A 254 8.08 14.96 3.99
C SER A 254 7.21 14.14 3.04
N TYR A 255 6.96 14.65 1.83
CA TYR A 255 6.26 13.90 0.79
C TYR A 255 7.09 12.73 0.26
N VAL A 256 8.35 12.95 -0.11
CA VAL A 256 9.26 11.91 -0.65
C VAL A 256 9.54 10.81 0.36
N HIS A 257 9.72 11.18 1.64
CA HIS A 257 10.07 10.23 2.69
C HIS A 257 8.89 9.75 3.53
N ALA A 258 7.65 10.15 3.21
CA ALA A 258 6.44 9.85 3.96
C ALA A 258 6.64 10.02 5.48
N THR A 259 7.19 11.16 5.89
CA THR A 259 7.43 11.49 7.31
C THR A 259 6.26 12.25 7.91
N GLU A 260 6.27 12.46 9.22
CA GLU A 260 5.27 13.31 9.89
C GLU A 260 5.18 14.66 9.15
N PRO A 261 3.96 15.21 8.96
CA PRO A 261 3.81 16.51 8.34
C PRO A 261 4.63 17.58 9.06
N GLY A 262 5.49 18.27 8.32
CA GLY A 262 6.40 19.28 8.87
C GLY A 262 7.68 18.74 9.51
N ALA A 263 7.90 17.41 9.50
CA ALA A 263 9.16 16.83 9.94
C ALA A 263 10.33 17.30 9.08
N ASP A 264 11.47 17.50 9.74
CA ASP A 264 12.69 18.01 9.14
C ASP A 264 13.83 17.00 9.29
N CYS A 265 14.74 16.97 8.33
CA CYS A 265 15.99 16.27 8.51
C CYS A 265 16.85 17.11 9.45
N GLN A 266 17.29 16.55 10.58
CA GLN A 266 18.11 17.30 11.54
C GLN A 266 19.49 17.71 10.98
N ILE A 267 19.85 17.24 9.78
CA ILE A 267 21.11 17.56 9.09
C ILE A 267 20.80 18.12 7.69
N SER A 268 20.81 19.44 7.55
CA SER A 268 20.46 20.16 6.32
C SER A 268 21.25 19.75 5.07
N LYS A 269 22.55 19.40 5.24
CA LYS A 269 23.37 18.90 4.12
C LYS A 269 22.95 17.52 3.63
N THR A 270 22.51 16.64 4.52
CA THR A 270 22.07 15.29 4.16
C THR A 270 20.70 15.33 3.48
N GLN A 271 19.85 16.28 3.88
CA GLN A 271 18.54 16.50 3.28
C GLN A 271 18.64 16.86 1.80
N ALA A 272 19.47 17.83 1.44
CA ALA A 272 19.62 18.28 0.05
C ALA A 272 20.16 17.15 -0.85
N VAL A 273 21.21 16.44 -0.40
CA VAL A 273 21.79 15.31 -1.15
C VAL A 273 20.80 14.16 -1.28
N SER A 274 20.02 13.87 -0.24
CA SER A 274 18.95 12.86 -0.30
C SER A 274 17.91 13.25 -1.35
N LEU A 275 17.39 14.48 -1.32
CA LEU A 275 16.32 14.90 -2.22
C LEU A 275 16.77 14.97 -3.68
N GLU A 276 18.00 15.40 -3.95
CA GLU A 276 18.57 15.34 -5.31
C GLU A 276 18.60 13.90 -5.86
N GLY A 277 18.93 12.92 -5.04
CA GLY A 277 18.93 11.51 -5.44
C GLY A 277 17.54 10.90 -5.65
N HIS A 278 16.51 11.48 -5.01
CA HIS A 278 15.14 10.98 -5.04
C HIS A 278 14.18 11.85 -5.89
N THR A 279 14.70 12.85 -6.60
CA THR A 279 13.89 13.75 -7.44
C THR A 279 14.41 13.74 -8.87
N TYR A 280 13.64 13.18 -9.79
CA TYR A 280 13.99 13.16 -11.21
C TYR A 280 13.43 14.40 -11.92
N SER A 281 14.31 15.38 -12.13
CA SER A 281 13.96 16.73 -12.62
C SER A 281 13.97 16.88 -14.15
N LYS A 282 14.14 15.80 -14.92
CA LYS A 282 14.29 15.87 -16.39
C LYS A 282 13.16 16.64 -17.09
N TRP A 283 11.94 16.57 -16.56
CA TRP A 283 10.74 17.19 -17.13
C TRP A 283 10.22 18.37 -16.31
N GLN A 284 11.10 18.96 -15.47
CA GLN A 284 10.74 20.06 -14.56
C GLN A 284 10.16 21.27 -15.30
N HIS A 285 10.73 21.67 -16.44
CA HIS A 285 10.18 22.76 -17.27
C HIS A 285 8.83 22.46 -17.95
N CYS A 286 8.32 21.23 -17.79
CA CYS A 286 6.97 20.82 -18.20
C CYS A 286 6.08 20.55 -16.98
N GLY A 287 6.45 21.07 -15.80
CA GLY A 287 5.65 20.97 -14.58
C GLY A 287 5.61 19.58 -13.98
N THR A 288 6.60 18.73 -14.29
CA THR A 288 6.58 17.30 -13.91
C THR A 288 7.85 16.90 -13.18
N LEU A 289 7.69 16.17 -12.06
CA LEU A 289 8.75 15.48 -11.34
C LEU A 289 8.41 13.99 -11.27
N TYR A 290 9.43 13.14 -11.29
CA TYR A 290 9.31 11.70 -11.03
C TYR A 290 10.15 11.27 -9.84
#